data_AF-A0A4U5QGK5-F1
#
_entry.id   AF-A0A4U5QGK5-F1
#
_cell.length_a   1.000
_cell.length_b   1.000
_cell.length_c   1.000
_cell.angle_alpha   90.00
_cell.angle_beta   90.00
_cell.angle_gamma   90.00
#
_symmetry.space_group_name_H-M   'P 1'
#
loop_
_entity.id
_entity.type
_entity.pdbx_description
1 polymer ?
#
loop_
_entity_poly.entity_id
_entity_poly.type
_entity_poly.pdbx_seq_one_letter_code
_entity_poly.pdbx_strand_id
1 'polypeptide(L)'
;MRLHLGHPNYVHKPANILCKSNTTIRNLFHYHLLDHVSPCLCPLFASTPSNQHGFDPQWTTLSPTEPVLAGGARFTRDIGVDYSKQTLASATDFIWRTFQQSNAAGRKNIQTVNLFIDVMGGDAYAINNEIHVSNDYMGNYSVLLAINAVSAVDYTVTNRASATAGGARFTRDIGVDHSKQTLASATDFIWRTFQQSNAADRKNVQTVNLFIDVMGGVAYATNNEIHVSNDYIGNYSGDVRREITGVLYHEMAHIWQWNGNGQTPGGLIEGIADFVRLKANYAPSHWVQAGQGDRWDQGYDVTAKFLDYCNGLRNGFVAELNKKMKTGYSAQYFVDLLGKTVDQLWKDYKAKYGQ
;
A
#
# COMPACT_ATOMS: atom_id res chain seq x y z
N MET A 1 48.07 -4.88 22.57
CA MET A 1 46.75 -4.68 21.96
C MET A 1 46.63 -5.60 20.74
N ARG A 2 45.72 -6.57 20.84
CA ARG A 2 45.24 -7.61 19.89
C ARG A 2 45.30 -8.99 20.56
N LEU A 3 44.18 -9.33 21.21
CA LEU A 3 43.90 -10.67 21.70
C LEU A 3 43.03 -11.36 20.64
N HIS A 4 43.56 -12.42 20.04
CA HIS A 4 42.79 -13.47 19.38
C HIS A 4 42.03 -14.24 20.46
N LEU A 5 40.71 -14.37 20.33
CA LEU A 5 39.91 -15.33 21.07
C LEU A 5 39.11 -16.16 20.07
N GLY A 6 39.32 -17.47 20.14
CA GLY A 6 38.79 -18.46 19.21
C GLY A 6 37.28 -18.67 19.33
N HIS A 7 36.71 -19.14 18.22
CA HIS A 7 35.35 -19.65 18.12
C HIS A 7 35.20 -20.99 18.84
N PRO A 8 34.17 -21.18 19.70
CA PRO A 8 33.62 -22.49 19.97
C PRO A 8 32.57 -22.86 18.91
N ASN A 9 32.68 -24.09 18.41
CA ASN A 9 31.77 -24.74 17.48
C ASN A 9 30.32 -24.73 17.99
N TYR A 10 29.42 -24.04 17.29
CA TYR A 10 27.98 -24.29 17.37
C TYR A 10 27.54 -25.04 16.10
N VAL A 11 27.34 -26.35 16.26
CA VAL A 11 26.65 -27.17 15.26
C VAL A 11 25.15 -26.86 15.37
N HIS A 12 24.65 -25.96 14.51
CA HIS A 12 23.22 -25.78 14.33
C HIS A 12 22.64 -26.96 13.53
N LYS A 13 21.85 -27.82 14.18
CA LYS A 13 20.94 -28.72 13.48
C LYS A 13 19.84 -27.88 12.81
N PRO A 14 19.60 -28.00 11.49
CA PRO A 14 18.51 -27.28 10.85
C PRO A 14 17.16 -27.86 11.30
N ALA A 15 16.36 -27.06 12.01
CA ALA A 15 14.95 -27.34 12.18
C ALA A 15 14.22 -26.90 10.90
N ASN A 16 13.70 -27.86 10.13
CA ASN A 16 12.86 -27.59 8.97
C ASN A 16 11.50 -27.04 9.44
N ILE A 17 11.33 -25.72 9.40
CA ILE A 17 10.02 -25.07 9.51
C ILE A 17 9.63 -24.59 8.11
N LEU A 18 8.72 -25.31 7.48
CA LEU A 18 8.15 -25.01 6.17
C LEU A 18 7.25 -23.77 6.26
N CYS A 19 7.63 -22.69 5.58
CA CYS A 19 6.72 -21.59 5.26
C CYS A 19 5.62 -22.13 4.35
N LYS A 20 4.34 -21.97 4.73
CA LYS A 20 3.22 -22.73 4.15
C LYS A 20 2.64 -22.18 2.84
N SER A 21 3.04 -21.00 2.34
CA SER A 21 2.57 -20.50 1.03
C SER A 21 3.54 -19.51 0.35
N ASN A 22 3.60 -19.55 -0.98
CA ASN A 22 4.41 -18.64 -1.80
C ASN A 22 3.94 -17.17 -1.66
N THR A 23 2.67 -16.95 -1.33
CA THR A 23 2.09 -15.61 -1.11
C THR A 23 2.72 -14.91 0.09
N THR A 24 2.93 -15.63 1.20
CA THR A 24 3.59 -15.09 2.41
C THR A 24 5.03 -14.70 2.12
N ILE A 25 5.76 -15.52 1.35
CA ILE A 25 7.16 -15.25 0.97
C ILE A 25 7.24 -14.01 0.07
N ARG A 26 6.33 -13.90 -0.90
CA ARG A 26 6.20 -12.74 -1.80
C ARG A 26 5.92 -11.45 -1.05
N ASN A 27 4.92 -11.44 -0.16
CA ASN A 27 4.59 -10.24 0.60
C ASN A 27 5.75 -9.81 1.52
N LEU A 28 6.42 -10.74 2.19
CA LEU A 28 7.61 -10.42 3.00
C LEU A 28 8.75 -9.84 2.15
N PHE A 29 8.97 -10.39 0.95
CA PHE A 29 9.92 -9.83 0.00
C PHE A 29 9.53 -8.39 -0.40
N HIS A 30 8.25 -8.12 -0.67
CA HIS A 30 7.75 -6.78 -1.01
C HIS A 30 7.98 -5.76 0.12
N TYR A 31 7.67 -6.13 1.36
CA TYR A 31 7.89 -5.29 2.53
C TYR A 31 9.37 -4.95 2.74
N HIS A 32 10.26 -5.96 2.71
CA HIS A 32 11.69 -5.72 2.91
C HIS A 32 12.35 -4.97 1.75
N LEU A 33 11.90 -5.18 0.52
CA LEU A 33 12.37 -4.39 -0.62
C LEU A 33 12.00 -2.91 -0.45
N LEU A 34 10.79 -2.63 0.04
CA LEU A 34 10.37 -1.26 0.32
C LEU A 34 11.14 -0.62 1.48
N ASP A 35 11.43 -1.35 2.56
CA ASP A 35 12.07 -0.78 3.76
C ASP A 35 13.61 -0.67 3.64
N HIS A 36 14.28 -1.64 3.00
CA HIS A 36 15.75 -1.70 2.94
C HIS A 36 16.35 -1.38 1.58
N VAL A 37 15.63 -1.63 0.48
CA VAL A 37 16.12 -1.33 -0.87
C VAL A 37 15.69 0.07 -1.32
N SER A 38 14.52 0.58 -0.92
CA SER A 38 14.11 1.97 -1.26
C SER A 38 15.11 3.06 -0.83
N PRO A 39 15.77 2.99 0.34
CA PRO A 39 16.84 3.92 0.70
C PRO A 39 18.07 3.80 -0.22
N CYS A 40 18.39 2.58 -0.66
CA CYS A 40 19.47 2.30 -1.61
C CYS A 40 19.11 2.69 -3.06
N LEU A 41 17.82 2.86 -3.37
CA LEU A 41 17.36 3.38 -4.64
C LEU A 41 17.62 4.88 -4.75
N CYS A 42 17.52 5.67 -3.68
CA CYS A 42 17.72 7.14 -3.70
C CYS A 42 18.90 7.66 -4.56
N PRO A 43 20.12 7.08 -4.53
CA PRO A 43 21.25 7.49 -5.39
C PRO A 43 21.01 7.29 -6.90
N LEU A 44 20.16 6.34 -7.30
CA LEU A 44 19.73 6.18 -8.69
C LEU A 44 18.88 7.37 -9.15
N PHE A 45 18.11 7.98 -8.24
CA PHE A 45 17.16 9.08 -8.49
C PHE A 45 17.71 10.48 -8.16
N ALA A 46 18.92 10.58 -7.58
CA ALA A 46 19.52 11.86 -7.20
C ALA A 46 20.96 11.99 -7.70
N SER A 47 21.30 13.14 -8.29
CA SER A 47 22.69 13.60 -8.38
C SER A 47 22.79 14.88 -7.55
N THR A 48 23.28 14.73 -6.33
CA THR A 48 23.44 15.75 -5.26
C THR A 48 22.15 16.17 -4.52
N PRO A 49 22.26 16.61 -3.24
CA PRO A 49 21.10 16.86 -2.37
C PRO A 49 20.19 18.03 -2.78
N SER A 50 20.54 18.77 -3.84
CA SER A 50 19.82 19.97 -4.28
C SER A 50 19.07 19.81 -5.61
N ASN A 51 19.32 18.75 -6.40
CA ASN A 51 18.68 18.58 -7.70
C ASN A 51 18.06 17.17 -7.83
N GLN A 52 16.73 17.16 -7.81
CA GLN A 52 15.89 15.97 -7.99
C GLN A 52 15.69 15.71 -9.49
N HIS A 53 16.17 14.56 -9.95
CA HIS A 53 16.10 14.15 -11.35
C HIS A 53 15.25 12.88 -11.47
N GLY A 54 14.17 12.94 -12.26
CA GLY A 54 13.19 11.86 -12.39
C GLY A 54 13.72 10.56 -13.01
N PHE A 55 12.93 9.49 -12.91
CA PHE A 55 13.29 8.16 -13.41
C PHE A 55 12.05 7.40 -13.89
N ASP A 56 12.19 6.62 -14.97
CA ASP A 56 11.12 5.81 -15.59
C ASP A 56 11.76 4.62 -16.34
N PRO A 57 12.09 3.52 -15.64
CA PRO A 57 12.84 2.43 -16.24
C PRO A 57 11.92 1.40 -16.90
N GLN A 58 12.35 0.82 -18.01
CA GLN A 58 11.82 -0.47 -18.48
C GLN A 58 12.62 -1.61 -17.82
N TRP A 59 11.95 -2.46 -17.03
CA TRP A 59 12.57 -3.60 -16.33
C TRP A 59 12.80 -4.77 -17.31
N THR A 60 13.88 -4.70 -18.08
CA THR A 60 14.14 -5.63 -19.19
C THR A 60 14.87 -6.91 -18.79
N THR A 61 15.73 -6.90 -17.75
CA THR A 61 16.62 -8.04 -17.46
C THR A 61 16.75 -8.32 -15.97
N LEU A 62 16.30 -9.51 -15.56
CA LEU A 62 16.49 -10.11 -14.24
C LEU A 62 17.27 -11.40 -14.47
N SER A 63 18.55 -11.39 -14.14
CA SER A 63 19.42 -12.56 -14.24
C SER A 63 19.87 -12.94 -12.85
N PRO A 64 19.36 -14.03 -12.25
CA PRO A 64 20.05 -14.61 -11.10
C PRO A 64 21.43 -15.03 -11.61
N THR A 65 22.46 -14.39 -11.10
CA THR A 65 23.85 -14.53 -11.57
C THR A 65 24.37 -15.95 -11.40
N GLU A 66 23.74 -16.76 -10.54
CA GLU A 66 24.08 -18.18 -10.34
C GLU A 66 22.82 -19.03 -10.05
N PRO A 67 22.13 -19.61 -11.06
CA PRO A 67 20.98 -20.49 -10.84
C PRO A 67 21.32 -21.81 -10.12
N VAL A 68 22.61 -22.08 -9.89
CA VAL A 68 23.14 -23.31 -9.31
C VAL A 68 23.27 -23.24 -7.78
N LEU A 69 23.21 -22.03 -7.18
CA LEU A 69 23.23 -21.85 -5.73
C LEU A 69 21.81 -21.92 -5.12
N ALA A 70 21.70 -22.43 -3.89
CA ALA A 70 20.43 -22.70 -3.22
C ALA A 70 19.48 -21.48 -3.13
N GLY A 71 20.01 -20.26 -3.14
CA GLY A 71 19.22 -19.03 -3.12
C GLY A 71 18.63 -18.63 -4.47
N GLY A 72 19.34 -18.84 -5.59
CA GLY A 72 18.81 -18.58 -6.95
C GLY A 72 17.66 -19.51 -7.33
N ALA A 73 17.76 -20.79 -6.95
CA ALA A 73 16.69 -21.78 -7.12
C ALA A 73 15.45 -21.46 -6.28
N ARG A 74 15.63 -20.98 -5.03
CA ARG A 74 14.53 -20.54 -4.16
C ARG A 74 13.89 -19.25 -4.64
N PHE A 75 14.68 -18.27 -5.09
CA PHE A 75 14.15 -17.04 -5.68
C PHE A 75 13.22 -17.35 -6.86
N THR A 76 13.65 -18.22 -7.77
CA THR A 76 12.86 -18.62 -8.94
C THR A 76 11.57 -19.33 -8.54
N ARG A 77 11.61 -20.20 -7.52
CA ARG A 77 10.47 -20.99 -7.06
C ARG A 77 9.46 -20.21 -6.22
N ASP A 78 9.95 -19.36 -5.31
CA ASP A 78 9.14 -18.81 -4.20
C ASP A 78 8.75 -17.35 -4.44
N ILE A 79 9.52 -16.60 -5.24
CA ILE A 79 9.30 -15.17 -5.51
C ILE A 79 9.01 -14.97 -6.99
N GLY A 80 9.99 -15.26 -7.84
CA GLY A 80 9.89 -15.22 -9.29
C GLY A 80 10.13 -13.84 -9.89
N VAL A 81 10.66 -13.83 -11.11
CA VAL A 81 11.06 -12.66 -11.89
C VAL A 81 9.93 -11.63 -12.03
N ASP A 82 8.72 -12.07 -12.38
CA ASP A 82 7.61 -11.15 -12.65
C ASP A 82 7.13 -10.42 -11.40
N TYR A 83 7.10 -11.10 -10.25
CA TYR A 83 6.75 -10.49 -8.96
C TYR A 83 7.79 -9.45 -8.53
N SER A 84 9.07 -9.72 -8.78
CA SER A 84 10.15 -8.77 -8.52
C SER A 84 10.08 -7.53 -9.41
N LYS A 85 9.80 -7.67 -10.72
CA LYS A 85 9.57 -6.52 -11.61
C LYS A 85 8.43 -5.63 -11.12
N GLN A 86 7.33 -6.25 -10.69
CA GLN A 86 6.15 -5.54 -10.20
C GLN A 86 6.43 -4.81 -8.88
N THR A 87 7.10 -5.47 -7.94
CA THR A 87 7.50 -4.87 -6.65
C THR A 87 8.44 -3.68 -6.85
N LEU A 88 9.41 -3.81 -7.76
CA LEU A 88 10.33 -2.74 -8.12
C LEU A 88 9.63 -1.55 -8.80
N ALA A 89 8.62 -1.81 -9.64
CA ALA A 89 7.78 -0.75 -10.21
C ALA A 89 6.99 0.00 -9.11
N SER A 90 6.40 -0.73 -8.15
CA SER A 90 5.70 -0.12 -7.01
C SER A 90 6.64 0.68 -6.10
N ALA A 91 7.85 0.19 -5.84
CA ALA A 91 8.87 0.91 -5.08
C ALA A 91 9.33 2.20 -5.82
N THR A 92 9.44 2.14 -7.14
CA THR A 92 9.76 3.30 -7.99
C THR A 92 8.65 4.35 -7.93
N ASP A 93 7.38 3.94 -8.04
CA ASP A 93 6.23 4.85 -7.91
C ASP A 93 6.12 5.44 -6.49
N PHE A 94 6.45 4.65 -5.46
CA PHE A 94 6.52 5.12 -4.09
C PHE A 94 7.58 6.21 -3.90
N ILE A 95 8.81 6.00 -4.40
CA ILE A 95 9.89 6.99 -4.34
C ILE A 95 9.50 8.26 -5.12
N TRP A 96 8.94 8.10 -6.31
CA TRP A 96 8.44 9.22 -7.13
C TRP A 96 7.45 10.10 -6.37
N ARG A 97 6.47 9.47 -5.71
CA ARG A 97 5.44 10.17 -4.91
C ARG A 97 6.01 10.79 -3.64
N THR A 98 6.97 10.13 -2.99
CA THR A 98 7.61 10.59 -1.76
C THR A 98 8.42 11.87 -1.98
N PHE A 99 9.07 11.99 -3.15
CA PHE A 99 9.90 13.16 -3.46
C PHE A 99 9.19 14.26 -4.28
N GLN A 100 7.87 14.16 -4.54
CA GLN A 100 7.07 15.17 -5.24
C GLN A 100 7.64 15.63 -6.61
N GLN A 101 8.26 14.72 -7.35
CA GLN A 101 8.85 15.03 -8.66
C GLN A 101 7.75 15.20 -9.71
N SER A 102 7.66 16.37 -10.36
CA SER A 102 6.48 16.76 -11.15
C SER A 102 6.75 17.00 -12.64
N ASN A 103 8.00 16.88 -13.12
CA ASN A 103 8.34 17.14 -14.53
C ASN A 103 9.17 16.02 -15.19
N ALA A 104 8.86 15.73 -16.45
CA ALA A 104 9.57 14.72 -17.26
C ALA A 104 10.95 15.21 -17.77
N ALA A 105 11.21 16.52 -17.73
CA ALA A 105 12.39 17.16 -18.32
C ALA A 105 13.69 16.95 -17.51
N GLY A 106 13.58 16.51 -16.25
CA GLY A 106 14.73 16.29 -15.38
C GLY A 106 15.21 14.84 -15.30
N ARG A 107 14.73 13.92 -16.14
CA ARG A 107 14.99 12.49 -15.92
C ARG A 107 16.43 12.06 -16.24
N LYS A 108 17.04 11.18 -15.42
CA LYS A 108 18.22 10.42 -15.86
C LYS A 108 17.77 9.46 -16.97
N ASN A 109 18.39 9.53 -18.15
CA ASN A 109 18.07 8.68 -19.31
C ASN A 109 18.63 7.26 -19.13
N ILE A 110 18.06 6.50 -18.20
CA ILE A 110 18.39 5.11 -17.93
C ILE A 110 17.23 4.27 -18.47
N GLN A 111 17.45 3.57 -19.58
CA GLN A 111 16.41 2.81 -20.28
C GLN A 111 16.13 1.46 -19.61
N THR A 112 17.11 0.92 -18.88
CA THR A 112 17.07 -0.43 -18.29
C THR A 112 17.65 -0.43 -16.89
N VAL A 113 17.04 -1.20 -15.98
CA VAL A 113 17.59 -1.48 -14.66
C VAL A 113 17.74 -2.97 -14.51
N ASN A 114 18.94 -3.39 -14.12
CA ASN A 114 19.27 -4.78 -13.88
C ASN A 114 19.21 -5.06 -12.37
N LEU A 115 18.51 -6.12 -11.97
CA LEU A 115 18.56 -6.63 -10.60
C LEU A 115 19.40 -7.90 -10.58
N PHE A 116 20.43 -7.90 -9.75
CA PHE A 116 21.33 -9.00 -9.49
C PHE A 116 21.13 -9.54 -8.07
N ILE A 117 21.23 -10.87 -7.95
CA ILE A 117 21.21 -11.56 -6.67
C ILE A 117 22.58 -12.19 -6.50
N ASP A 118 23.44 -11.53 -5.73
CA ASP A 118 24.87 -11.86 -5.66
C ASP A 118 25.29 -12.33 -4.29
N VAL A 119 26.36 -13.11 -4.21
CA VAL A 119 27.00 -13.41 -2.92
C VAL A 119 27.88 -12.23 -2.55
N MET A 120 27.39 -11.35 -1.67
CA MET A 120 28.05 -10.09 -1.28
C MET A 120 27.90 -9.80 0.21
N GLY A 121 28.84 -9.05 0.79
CA GLY A 121 28.73 -8.55 2.17
C GLY A 121 27.82 -7.33 2.27
N GLY A 122 26.84 -7.36 3.19
CA GLY A 122 25.80 -6.33 3.36
C GLY A 122 24.42 -6.75 2.81
N ASP A 123 23.40 -5.92 3.01
CA ASP A 123 22.00 -6.27 2.69
C ASP A 123 21.65 -6.06 1.21
N ALA A 124 21.84 -4.84 0.70
CA ALA A 124 21.68 -4.47 -0.70
C ALA A 124 22.45 -3.17 -1.02
N TYR A 125 22.79 -2.97 -2.29
CA TYR A 125 23.27 -1.67 -2.79
C TYR A 125 22.82 -1.43 -4.23
N ALA A 126 22.87 -0.18 -4.66
CA ALA A 126 22.66 0.19 -6.05
C ALA A 126 23.87 0.95 -6.59
N ILE A 127 24.26 0.64 -7.82
CA ILE A 127 25.32 1.33 -8.54
C ILE A 127 24.91 1.48 -10.01
N ASN A 128 25.09 2.66 -10.60
CA ASN A 128 24.72 2.96 -11.99
C ASN A 128 23.25 2.68 -12.34
N ASN A 129 22.95 1.60 -13.04
CA ASN A 129 21.61 1.10 -13.35
C ASN A 129 21.39 -0.34 -12.84
N GLU A 130 22.18 -0.73 -11.85
CA GLU A 130 22.19 -2.08 -11.28
C GLU A 130 21.81 -2.02 -9.81
N ILE A 131 20.96 -2.96 -9.39
CA ILE A 131 20.60 -3.20 -8.01
C ILE A 131 21.17 -4.56 -7.65
N HIS A 132 21.97 -4.63 -6.59
CA HIS A 132 22.57 -5.87 -6.11
C HIS A 132 21.98 -6.18 -4.75
N VAL A 133 21.39 -7.37 -4.62
CA VAL A 133 20.81 -7.88 -3.38
C VAL A 133 21.58 -9.11 -2.95
N SER A 134 21.97 -9.18 -1.68
CA SER A 134 22.80 -10.30 -1.20
C SER A 134 22.04 -11.63 -1.18
N ASN A 135 22.70 -12.70 -1.62
CA ASN A 135 22.23 -14.07 -1.52
C ASN A 135 22.16 -14.54 -0.06
N ASP A 136 23.02 -14.01 0.82
CA ASP A 136 22.98 -14.30 2.26
C ASP A 136 21.80 -13.61 2.94
N TYR A 137 21.33 -12.48 2.42
CA TYR A 137 20.07 -11.83 2.82
C TYR A 137 18.85 -12.72 2.51
N MET A 138 18.90 -13.46 1.39
CA MET A 138 17.87 -14.43 1.02
C MET A 138 17.98 -15.78 1.75
N GLY A 139 19.19 -16.16 2.18
CA GLY A 139 19.48 -17.45 2.84
C GLY A 139 19.35 -17.45 4.36
N ASN A 140 19.84 -16.41 5.05
CA ASN A 140 20.00 -16.41 6.51
C ASN A 140 18.84 -15.80 7.31
N TYR A 141 17.94 -15.02 6.69
CA TYR A 141 16.82 -14.42 7.41
C TYR A 141 15.65 -15.38 7.68
N SER A 142 15.73 -16.62 7.20
CA SER A 142 14.79 -17.68 7.57
C SER A 142 14.83 -18.06 9.07
N VAL A 143 15.91 -17.72 9.79
CA VAL A 143 16.17 -18.23 11.15
C VAL A 143 16.02 -17.16 12.25
N LEU A 144 15.83 -15.89 11.90
CA LEU A 144 15.40 -14.84 12.83
C LEU A 144 13.96 -14.35 12.58
N LEU A 145 13.13 -15.20 11.96
CA LEU A 145 11.70 -14.95 11.68
C LEU A 145 10.76 -15.77 12.59
N ALA A 146 11.22 -16.13 13.78
CA ALA A 146 10.34 -16.62 14.83
C ALA A 146 9.86 -15.44 15.69
N ILE A 147 8.53 -15.24 15.70
CA ILE A 147 7.75 -14.29 16.53
C ILE A 147 7.56 -12.89 15.91
N ASN A 148 6.81 -12.84 14.82
CA ASN A 148 5.42 -12.40 14.87
C ASN A 148 4.73 -13.06 13.67
N ALA A 149 3.64 -13.79 13.89
CA ALA A 149 2.84 -14.30 12.80
C ALA A 149 2.31 -13.09 12.00
N VAL A 150 2.98 -12.72 10.91
CA VAL A 150 2.38 -11.88 9.87
C VAL A 150 1.28 -12.75 9.30
N SER A 151 0.05 -12.56 9.77
CA SER A 151 -1.13 -13.10 9.10
C SER A 151 -1.21 -12.38 7.77
N ALA A 152 -0.56 -12.93 6.74
CA ALA A 152 -0.71 -12.47 5.38
C ALA A 152 -2.20 -12.59 5.04
N VAL A 153 -2.80 -11.49 4.58
CA VAL A 153 -4.20 -11.46 4.17
C VAL A 153 -4.30 -12.14 2.81
N ASP A 154 -5.20 -13.10 2.69
CA ASP A 154 -5.51 -13.77 1.43
C ASP A 154 -6.55 -12.96 0.65
N TYR A 155 -6.27 -12.70 -0.63
CA TYR A 155 -7.16 -11.96 -1.51
C TYR A 155 -7.74 -12.86 -2.60
N THR A 156 -9.07 -12.92 -2.67
CA THR A 156 -9.78 -13.59 -3.76
C THR A 156 -10.51 -12.57 -4.62
N VAL A 157 -10.66 -12.87 -5.91
CA VAL A 157 -11.41 -12.02 -6.85
C VAL A 157 -12.24 -12.94 -7.73
N THR A 158 -13.55 -12.69 -7.80
CA THR A 158 -14.49 -13.48 -8.58
C THR A 158 -15.37 -12.55 -9.41
N ASN A 159 -15.36 -12.74 -10.72
CA ASN A 159 -16.27 -12.03 -11.63
C ASN A 159 -17.57 -12.83 -11.80
N ARG A 160 -18.58 -12.55 -10.98
CA ARG A 160 -19.90 -13.21 -11.07
C ARG A 160 -20.77 -12.64 -12.19
N ALA A 161 -20.42 -11.46 -12.70
CA ALA A 161 -21.11 -10.76 -13.78
C ALA A 161 -20.49 -10.99 -15.16
N SER A 162 -19.71 -12.06 -15.38
CA SER A 162 -18.93 -12.28 -16.61
C SER A 162 -19.75 -12.30 -17.90
N ALA A 163 -21.05 -12.63 -17.81
CA ALA A 163 -21.98 -12.61 -18.95
C ALA A 163 -22.52 -11.21 -19.32
N THR A 164 -22.20 -10.17 -18.54
CA THR A 164 -22.63 -8.78 -18.78
C THR A 164 -21.55 -8.00 -19.54
N ALA A 165 -21.93 -6.88 -20.16
CA ALA A 165 -20.97 -5.97 -20.78
C ALA A 165 -19.96 -5.41 -19.76
N GLY A 166 -20.43 -5.09 -18.54
CA GLY A 166 -19.59 -4.63 -17.44
C GLY A 166 -18.60 -5.68 -16.95
N GLY A 167 -19.04 -6.91 -16.76
CA GLY A 167 -18.17 -8.01 -16.37
C GLY A 167 -17.17 -8.39 -17.45
N ALA A 168 -17.55 -8.34 -18.73
CA ALA A 168 -16.61 -8.51 -19.85
C ALA A 168 -15.56 -7.40 -19.87
N ARG A 169 -15.97 -6.15 -19.62
CA ARG A 169 -15.07 -4.99 -19.51
C ARG A 169 -14.11 -5.11 -18.33
N PHE A 170 -14.58 -5.58 -17.18
CA PHE A 170 -13.71 -5.88 -16.03
C PHE A 170 -12.57 -6.83 -16.42
N THR A 171 -12.90 -7.95 -17.07
CA THR A 171 -11.88 -8.94 -17.48
C THR A 171 -10.87 -8.35 -18.46
N ARG A 172 -11.31 -7.50 -19.39
CA ARG A 172 -10.46 -6.91 -20.42
C ARG A 172 -9.57 -5.76 -19.91
N ASP A 173 -10.14 -4.84 -19.15
CA ASP A 173 -9.51 -3.54 -18.85
C ASP A 173 -8.89 -3.49 -17.44
N ILE A 174 -9.32 -4.36 -16.52
CA ILE A 174 -8.91 -4.35 -15.11
C ILE A 174 -8.21 -5.67 -14.77
N GLY A 175 -8.95 -6.78 -14.82
CA GLY A 175 -8.45 -8.13 -14.61
C GLY A 175 -8.28 -8.53 -13.14
N VAL A 176 -8.33 -9.84 -12.90
CA VAL A 176 -8.21 -10.46 -11.56
C VAL A 176 -6.88 -10.14 -10.88
N ASP A 177 -5.77 -10.22 -11.61
CA ASP A 177 -4.44 -10.05 -11.02
C ASP A 177 -4.19 -8.61 -10.56
N HIS A 178 -4.59 -7.62 -11.37
CA HIS A 178 -4.53 -6.21 -10.98
C HIS A 178 -5.38 -5.92 -9.75
N SER A 179 -6.57 -6.51 -9.66
CA SER A 179 -7.42 -6.35 -8.48
C SER A 179 -6.77 -6.93 -7.24
N LYS A 180 -6.21 -8.15 -7.28
CA LYS A 180 -5.49 -8.75 -6.13
C LYS A 180 -4.32 -7.87 -5.69
N GLN A 181 -3.54 -7.36 -6.65
CA GLN A 181 -2.44 -6.44 -6.38
C GLN A 181 -2.95 -5.15 -5.71
N THR A 182 -4.03 -4.58 -6.23
CA THR A 182 -4.64 -3.37 -5.67
C THR A 182 -5.10 -3.59 -4.23
N LEU A 183 -5.75 -4.72 -3.93
CA LEU A 183 -6.19 -5.04 -2.56
C LEU A 183 -4.99 -5.15 -1.60
N ALA A 184 -3.91 -5.81 -2.02
CA ALA A 184 -2.68 -5.91 -1.22
C ALA A 184 -2.03 -4.54 -1.00
N SER A 185 -1.84 -3.75 -2.06
CA SER A 185 -1.26 -2.40 -1.97
C SER A 185 -2.13 -1.46 -1.13
N ALA A 186 -3.45 -1.56 -1.22
CA ALA A 186 -4.38 -0.79 -0.41
C ALA A 186 -4.26 -1.15 1.08
N THR A 187 -4.20 -2.44 1.44
CA THR A 187 -3.98 -2.88 2.83
C THR A 187 -2.70 -2.28 3.41
N ASP A 188 -1.59 -2.40 2.69
CA ASP A 188 -0.30 -1.89 3.17
C ASP A 188 -0.32 -0.36 3.31
N PHE A 189 -0.94 0.33 2.35
CA PHE A 189 -1.12 1.77 2.40
C PHE A 189 -1.99 2.20 3.59
N ILE A 190 -3.08 1.48 3.85
CA ILE A 190 -4.02 1.79 4.93
C ILE A 190 -3.38 1.53 6.29
N TRP A 191 -2.67 0.41 6.48
CA TRP A 191 -1.94 0.16 7.73
C TRP A 191 -0.90 1.23 8.02
N ARG A 192 -0.19 1.74 6.98
CA ARG A 192 0.72 2.89 7.13
C ARG A 192 -0.03 4.17 7.46
N THR A 193 -1.12 4.45 6.76
CA THR A 193 -1.95 5.66 6.96
C THR A 193 -2.54 5.71 8.36
N PHE A 194 -2.97 4.58 8.90
CA PHE A 194 -3.50 4.44 10.26
C PHE A 194 -2.44 4.15 11.32
N GLN A 195 -1.14 4.13 10.94
CA GLN A 195 -0.03 3.85 11.84
C GLN A 195 -0.16 2.52 12.61
N GLN A 196 -0.79 1.52 11.98
CA GLN A 196 -1.00 0.18 12.52
C GLN A 196 0.19 -0.73 12.19
N SER A 197 1.40 -0.33 12.59
CA SER A 197 2.62 -1.14 12.37
C SER A 197 2.60 -2.44 13.19
N ASN A 198 1.96 -2.45 14.35
CA ASN A 198 1.81 -3.64 15.19
C ASN A 198 0.57 -4.45 14.80
N ALA A 199 0.71 -5.78 14.75
CA ALA A 199 -0.41 -6.68 14.45
C ALA A 199 -1.57 -6.55 15.46
N ALA A 200 -1.28 -6.24 16.73
CA ALA A 200 -2.28 -6.06 17.79
C ALA A 200 -3.21 -4.84 17.59
N ASP A 201 -2.77 -3.87 16.79
CA ASP A 201 -3.53 -2.66 16.48
C ASP A 201 -4.45 -2.83 15.26
N ARG A 202 -4.28 -3.93 14.51
CA ARG A 202 -5.04 -4.26 13.29
C ARG A 202 -6.30 -5.04 13.63
N LYS A 203 -7.30 -4.97 12.76
CA LYS A 203 -8.38 -5.96 12.76
C LYS A 203 -7.83 -7.33 12.37
N ASN A 204 -8.40 -8.37 12.96
CA ASN A 204 -8.04 -9.75 12.67
C ASN A 204 -8.79 -10.26 11.42
N VAL A 205 -8.30 -9.88 10.24
CA VAL A 205 -8.88 -10.28 8.94
C VAL A 205 -7.87 -11.16 8.22
N GLN A 206 -8.25 -12.40 7.90
CA GLN A 206 -7.39 -13.34 7.18
C GLN A 206 -7.67 -13.38 5.69
N THR A 207 -8.90 -13.06 5.28
CA THR A 207 -9.32 -13.12 3.87
C THR A 207 -10.16 -11.91 3.53
N VAL A 208 -9.90 -11.35 2.34
CA VAL A 208 -10.75 -10.34 1.71
C VAL A 208 -11.18 -10.85 0.33
N ASN A 209 -12.49 -10.83 0.06
CA ASN A 209 -13.06 -11.30 -1.19
C ASN A 209 -13.57 -10.12 -2.02
N LEU A 210 -13.16 -10.02 -3.28
CA LEU A 210 -13.73 -9.08 -4.22
C LEU A 210 -14.67 -9.79 -5.20
N PHE A 211 -15.88 -9.28 -5.32
CA PHE A 211 -16.89 -9.73 -6.26
C PHE A 211 -17.25 -8.64 -7.26
N ILE A 212 -17.28 -9.00 -8.54
CA ILE A 212 -17.93 -8.17 -9.57
C ILE A 212 -19.33 -8.73 -9.79
N ASP A 213 -20.33 -7.96 -9.37
CA ASP A 213 -21.70 -8.43 -9.23
C ASP A 213 -22.67 -7.71 -10.18
N VAL A 214 -23.81 -8.36 -10.42
CA VAL A 214 -24.96 -7.75 -11.09
C VAL A 214 -25.75 -6.94 -10.08
N MET A 215 -25.42 -5.66 -9.96
CA MET A 215 -25.98 -4.73 -8.99
C MET A 215 -25.90 -3.29 -9.52
N GLY A 216 -26.79 -2.43 -9.01
CA GLY A 216 -26.67 -0.98 -9.18
C GLY A 216 -25.66 -0.35 -8.21
N GLY A 217 -25.59 0.99 -8.20
CA GLY A 217 -24.61 1.72 -7.38
C GLY A 217 -23.18 1.59 -7.92
N VAL A 218 -22.19 1.85 -7.07
CA VAL A 218 -20.76 1.80 -7.43
C VAL A 218 -20.11 0.56 -6.82
N ALA A 219 -20.01 0.54 -5.50
CA ALA A 219 -19.46 -0.56 -4.73
C ALA A 219 -19.97 -0.48 -3.27
N TYR A 220 -19.74 -1.55 -2.51
CA TYR A 220 -19.85 -1.56 -1.05
C TYR A 220 -18.96 -2.64 -0.45
N ALA A 221 -18.64 -2.49 0.84
CA ALA A 221 -17.92 -3.48 1.63
C ALA A 221 -18.73 -3.99 2.82
N THR A 222 -18.70 -5.29 3.06
CA THR A 222 -19.35 -5.94 4.20
C THR A 222 -18.69 -7.28 4.49
N ASN A 223 -18.53 -7.67 5.76
CA ASN A 223 -18.00 -8.99 6.15
C ASN A 223 -16.67 -9.40 5.46
N ASN A 224 -15.75 -8.45 5.26
CA ASN A 224 -14.50 -8.66 4.50
C ASN A 224 -14.72 -9.00 3.02
N GLU A 225 -15.89 -8.69 2.49
CA GLU A 225 -16.23 -8.78 1.08
C GLU A 225 -16.38 -7.38 0.51
N ILE A 226 -15.92 -7.21 -0.72
CA ILE A 226 -16.07 -5.99 -1.51
C ILE A 226 -16.87 -6.38 -2.74
N HIS A 227 -17.94 -5.65 -3.01
CA HIS A 227 -18.81 -5.87 -4.16
C HIS A 227 -18.75 -4.65 -5.05
N VAL A 228 -18.39 -4.84 -6.32
CA VAL A 228 -18.31 -3.77 -7.32
C VAL A 228 -19.36 -4.03 -8.40
N SER A 229 -20.10 -2.98 -8.74
CA SER A 229 -21.14 -3.02 -9.77
C SER A 229 -20.55 -3.25 -11.16
N ASN A 230 -21.04 -4.28 -11.85
CA ASN A 230 -20.76 -4.42 -13.28
C ASN A 230 -21.34 -3.23 -14.07
N ASP A 231 -22.53 -2.73 -13.71
CA ASP A 231 -23.20 -1.66 -14.45
C ASP A 231 -22.36 -0.39 -14.40
N TYR A 232 -21.77 -0.08 -13.22
CA TYR A 232 -20.83 1.02 -13.08
C TYR A 232 -19.59 0.84 -13.95
N ILE A 233 -18.95 -0.34 -13.89
CA ILE A 233 -17.77 -0.65 -14.73
C ILE A 233 -18.12 -0.52 -16.22
N GLY A 234 -19.26 -1.05 -16.65
CA GLY A 234 -19.69 -1.04 -18.05
C GLY A 234 -19.91 0.37 -18.58
N ASN A 235 -20.51 1.24 -17.77
CA ASN A 235 -20.90 2.58 -18.18
C ASN A 235 -19.85 3.66 -17.89
N TYR A 236 -18.77 3.35 -17.15
CA TYR A 236 -17.78 4.36 -16.78
C TYR A 236 -17.04 4.92 -18.00
N SER A 237 -17.12 6.24 -18.20
CA SER A 237 -16.37 6.93 -19.24
C SER A 237 -14.97 7.31 -18.76
N GLY A 238 -13.93 6.92 -19.49
CA GLY A 238 -12.53 7.24 -19.16
C GLY A 238 -11.73 6.03 -18.70
N ASP A 239 -10.70 6.27 -17.90
CA ASP A 239 -9.81 5.24 -17.36
C ASP A 239 -10.49 4.47 -16.22
N VAL A 240 -11.26 3.45 -16.61
CA VAL A 240 -11.99 2.58 -15.68
C VAL A 240 -11.06 1.82 -14.74
N ARG A 241 -9.83 1.49 -15.16
CA ARG A 241 -8.87 0.79 -14.31
C ARG A 241 -8.43 1.69 -13.17
N ARG A 242 -8.09 2.95 -13.48
CA ARG A 242 -7.75 3.94 -12.46
C ARG A 242 -8.90 4.23 -11.51
N GLU A 243 -10.12 4.36 -12.03
CA GLU A 243 -11.31 4.57 -11.21
C GLU A 243 -11.52 3.43 -10.23
N ILE A 244 -11.58 2.20 -10.73
CA ILE A 244 -11.83 1.03 -9.89
C ILE A 244 -10.69 0.82 -8.89
N THR A 245 -9.43 1.14 -9.25
CA THR A 245 -8.37 1.17 -8.24
C THR A 245 -8.69 2.15 -7.11
N GLY A 246 -9.15 3.36 -7.40
CA GLY A 246 -9.57 4.31 -6.37
C GLY A 246 -10.74 3.82 -5.52
N VAL A 247 -11.76 3.23 -6.14
CA VAL A 247 -12.90 2.62 -5.46
C VAL A 247 -12.42 1.50 -4.52
N LEU A 248 -11.51 0.63 -4.96
CA LEU A 248 -10.98 -0.43 -4.10
C LEU A 248 -10.19 0.13 -2.90
N TYR A 249 -9.48 1.25 -3.03
CA TYR A 249 -8.84 1.89 -1.86
C TYR A 249 -9.87 2.39 -0.84
N HIS A 250 -11.00 2.94 -1.32
CA HIS A 250 -12.12 3.33 -0.47
C HIS A 250 -12.72 2.12 0.25
N GLU A 251 -13.11 1.08 -0.49
CA GLU A 251 -13.75 -0.12 0.10
C GLU A 251 -12.81 -0.88 1.04
N MET A 252 -11.51 -0.94 0.72
CA MET A 252 -10.50 -1.52 1.62
C MET A 252 -10.34 -0.72 2.91
N ALA A 253 -10.57 0.60 2.90
CA ALA A 253 -10.56 1.40 4.12
C ALA A 253 -11.68 0.97 5.06
N HIS A 254 -12.89 0.69 4.54
CA HIS A 254 -14.00 0.14 5.35
C HIS A 254 -13.63 -1.19 6.01
N ILE A 255 -12.89 -2.06 5.32
CA ILE A 255 -12.40 -3.32 5.90
C ILE A 255 -11.50 -3.06 7.11
N TRP A 256 -10.56 -2.12 7.01
CA TRP A 256 -9.51 -1.93 8.02
C TRP A 256 -9.82 -0.90 9.13
N GLN A 257 -10.64 0.10 8.84
CA GLN A 257 -10.95 1.18 9.79
C GLN A 257 -11.90 0.72 10.89
N TRP A 258 -11.73 1.24 12.11
CA TRP A 258 -12.66 0.99 13.19
C TRP A 258 -13.92 1.84 13.01
N ASN A 259 -15.09 1.23 13.26
CA ASN A 259 -16.37 1.91 13.10
C ASN A 259 -17.01 2.36 14.42
N GLY A 260 -16.28 2.31 15.54
CA GLY A 260 -16.80 2.69 16.85
C GLY A 260 -17.93 1.76 17.32
N ASN A 261 -17.87 0.47 17.01
CA ASN A 261 -18.97 -0.48 17.27
C ASN A 261 -20.31 0.00 16.69
N GLY A 262 -20.27 0.63 15.51
CA GLY A 262 -21.44 1.19 14.82
C GLY A 262 -21.95 2.52 15.37
N GLN A 263 -21.25 3.13 16.32
CA GLN A 263 -21.63 4.43 16.92
C GLN A 263 -21.08 5.63 16.15
N THR A 264 -20.11 5.41 15.25
CA THR A 264 -19.51 6.49 14.47
C THR A 264 -20.49 7.02 13.42
N PRO A 265 -20.63 8.35 13.26
CA PRO A 265 -21.47 8.93 12.21
C PRO A 265 -21.10 8.37 10.84
N GLY A 266 -22.10 7.97 10.05
CA GLY A 266 -21.89 7.36 8.74
C GLY A 266 -21.04 8.24 7.81
N GLY A 267 -21.26 9.55 7.79
CA GLY A 267 -20.44 10.44 6.96
C GLY A 267 -18.98 10.56 7.43
N LEU A 268 -18.68 10.37 8.72
CA LEU A 268 -17.30 10.26 9.16
C LEU A 268 -16.65 8.95 8.68
N ILE A 269 -17.40 7.84 8.70
CA ILE A 269 -16.96 6.54 8.18
C ILE A 269 -16.65 6.62 6.67
N GLU A 270 -17.56 7.18 5.87
CA GLU A 270 -17.34 7.41 4.44
C GLU A 270 -16.18 8.39 4.19
N GLY A 271 -16.09 9.45 5.00
CA GLY A 271 -15.03 10.45 4.85
C GLY A 271 -13.64 9.93 5.17
N ILE A 272 -13.49 8.99 6.12
CA ILE A 272 -12.19 8.33 6.38
C ILE A 272 -11.81 7.43 5.20
N ALA A 273 -12.77 6.71 4.62
CA ALA A 273 -12.53 5.90 3.44
C ALA A 273 -12.09 6.75 2.24
N ASP A 274 -12.75 7.88 1.99
CA ASP A 274 -12.32 8.82 0.96
C ASP A 274 -11.06 9.61 1.32
N PHE A 275 -10.75 9.81 2.61
CA PHE A 275 -9.45 10.33 3.02
C PHE A 275 -8.32 9.37 2.59
N VAL A 276 -8.48 8.06 2.79
CA VAL A 276 -7.52 7.06 2.29
C VAL A 276 -7.37 7.16 0.78
N ARG A 277 -8.49 7.19 0.03
CA ARG A 277 -8.48 7.34 -1.43
C ARG A 277 -7.81 8.65 -1.87
N LEU A 278 -8.04 9.74 -1.15
CA LEU A 278 -7.39 11.04 -1.36
C LEU A 278 -5.88 10.94 -1.17
N LYS A 279 -5.42 10.40 -0.05
CA LYS A 279 -3.98 10.28 0.26
C LYS A 279 -3.26 9.33 -0.68
N ALA A 280 -3.95 8.32 -1.21
CA ALA A 280 -3.44 7.43 -2.24
C ALA A 280 -3.41 8.07 -3.65
N ASN A 281 -3.84 9.34 -3.78
CA ASN A 281 -3.90 10.10 -5.03
C ASN A 281 -4.87 9.49 -6.06
N TYR A 282 -6.00 8.94 -5.58
CA TYR A 282 -7.09 8.41 -6.40
C TYR A 282 -8.38 9.24 -6.31
N ALA A 283 -8.28 10.49 -5.86
CA ALA A 283 -9.39 11.44 -5.92
C ALA A 283 -9.79 11.70 -7.40
N PRO A 284 -11.03 11.43 -7.80
CA PRO A 284 -11.60 11.85 -9.07
C PRO A 284 -11.59 13.37 -9.26
N SER A 285 -11.57 13.81 -10.50
CA SER A 285 -11.57 15.24 -10.86
C SER A 285 -12.85 16.00 -10.48
N HIS A 286 -13.97 15.28 -10.32
CA HIS A 286 -15.26 15.86 -9.96
C HIS A 286 -15.45 16.05 -8.45
N TRP A 287 -14.49 15.63 -7.62
CA TRP A 287 -14.56 15.84 -6.18
C TRP A 287 -14.59 17.32 -5.83
N VAL A 288 -15.27 17.63 -4.75
CA VAL A 288 -15.38 18.98 -4.22
C VAL A 288 -14.00 19.57 -3.91
N GLN A 289 -13.92 20.89 -4.03
CA GLN A 289 -12.74 21.63 -3.58
C GLN A 289 -12.74 21.75 -2.06
N ALA A 290 -11.55 21.99 -1.48
CA ALA A 290 -11.46 22.30 -0.05
C ALA A 290 -12.35 23.51 0.28
N GLY A 291 -13.03 23.46 1.41
CA GLY A 291 -13.98 24.48 1.85
C GLY A 291 -15.41 24.31 1.33
N GLN A 292 -15.69 23.44 0.37
CA GLN A 292 -17.06 23.13 -0.08
C GLN A 292 -17.78 22.16 0.86
N GLY A 293 -19.10 22.03 0.69
CA GLY A 293 -19.99 21.24 1.55
C GLY A 293 -20.53 22.01 2.76
N ASP A 294 -21.53 21.42 3.41
CA ASP A 294 -22.39 22.09 4.40
C ASP A 294 -22.03 21.70 5.84
N ARG A 295 -21.58 20.47 6.06
CA ARG A 295 -21.24 19.94 7.39
C ARG A 295 -20.02 19.02 7.35
N TRP A 296 -19.35 18.91 8.49
CA TRP A 296 -18.10 18.16 8.62
C TRP A 296 -18.25 16.65 8.43
N ASP A 297 -19.41 16.07 8.75
CA ASP A 297 -19.76 14.65 8.59
C ASP A 297 -20.72 14.42 7.43
N GLN A 298 -20.63 15.22 6.36
CA GLN A 298 -21.45 15.06 5.18
C GLN A 298 -21.17 13.73 4.45
N GLY A 299 -20.00 13.15 4.63
CA GLY A 299 -19.56 11.96 3.93
C GLY A 299 -18.55 12.26 2.83
N TYR A 300 -17.97 11.19 2.32
CA TYR A 300 -17.21 11.17 1.09
C TYR A 300 -16.12 12.26 1.01
N ASP A 301 -15.97 12.87 -0.16
CA ASP A 301 -14.99 13.88 -0.49
C ASP A 301 -15.06 15.14 0.40
N VAL A 302 -16.25 15.61 0.75
CA VAL A 302 -16.44 16.77 1.67
C VAL A 302 -15.76 16.49 3.01
N THR A 303 -16.09 15.36 3.64
CA THR A 303 -15.50 15.00 4.93
C THR A 303 -14.03 14.64 4.78
N ALA A 304 -13.62 13.97 3.69
CA ALA A 304 -12.22 13.65 3.42
C ALA A 304 -11.32 14.89 3.34
N LYS A 305 -11.77 15.96 2.67
CA LYS A 305 -11.03 17.23 2.59
C LYS A 305 -10.90 17.92 3.95
N PHE A 306 -11.93 17.85 4.78
CA PHE A 306 -11.86 18.34 6.15
C PHE A 306 -10.90 17.52 7.03
N LEU A 307 -10.93 16.19 6.91
CA LEU A 307 -9.98 15.31 7.61
C LEU A 307 -8.54 15.56 7.15
N ASP A 308 -8.31 15.87 5.87
CA ASP A 308 -6.98 16.25 5.37
C ASP A 308 -6.51 17.58 5.95
N TYR A 309 -7.40 18.57 6.10
CA TYR A 309 -7.10 19.79 6.85
C TYR A 309 -6.71 19.48 8.31
N CYS A 310 -7.52 18.68 9.03
CA CYS A 310 -7.22 18.29 10.41
C CYS A 310 -5.89 17.54 10.54
N ASN A 311 -5.58 16.67 9.59
CA ASN A 311 -4.30 15.96 9.52
C ASN A 311 -3.12 16.89 9.17
N GLY A 312 -3.38 18.01 8.50
CA GLY A 312 -2.41 19.09 8.30
C GLY A 312 -2.14 19.92 9.57
N LEU A 313 -3.12 20.01 10.49
CA LEU A 313 -2.92 20.65 11.80
C LEU A 313 -2.10 19.77 12.75
N ARG A 314 -2.31 18.45 12.68
CA ARG A 314 -1.55 17.46 13.44
C ARG A 314 -1.32 16.22 12.58
N ASN A 315 -0.08 15.98 12.22
CA ASN A 315 0.28 14.76 11.49
C ASN A 315 -0.14 13.50 12.28
N GLY A 316 -0.84 12.58 11.61
CA GLY A 316 -1.38 11.37 12.23
C GLY A 316 -2.72 11.55 12.92
N PHE A 317 -3.39 12.70 12.76
CA PHE A 317 -4.74 12.92 13.32
C PHE A 317 -5.71 11.80 12.95
N VAL A 318 -5.81 11.43 11.66
CA VAL A 318 -6.76 10.40 11.21
C VAL A 318 -6.40 9.03 11.76
N ALA A 319 -5.10 8.72 11.89
CA ALA A 319 -4.63 7.48 12.49
C ALA A 319 -5.07 7.36 13.97
N GLU A 320 -4.83 8.40 14.75
CA GLU A 320 -5.20 8.43 16.17
C GLU A 320 -6.72 8.48 16.38
N LEU A 321 -7.46 9.17 15.50
CA LEU A 321 -8.92 9.14 15.50
C LEU A 321 -9.42 7.72 15.25
N ASN A 322 -8.95 7.05 14.19
CA ASN A 322 -9.28 5.66 13.90
C ASN A 322 -8.97 4.74 15.09
N LYS A 323 -7.80 4.90 15.72
CA LYS A 323 -7.41 4.13 16.91
C LYS A 323 -8.38 4.35 18.09
N LYS A 324 -8.78 5.59 18.36
CA LYS A 324 -9.78 5.91 19.40
C LYS A 324 -11.15 5.30 19.09
N MET A 325 -11.47 5.10 17.81
CA MET A 325 -12.73 4.48 17.38
C MET A 325 -12.78 2.94 17.54
N LYS A 326 -11.76 2.30 18.13
CA LYS A 326 -11.70 0.83 18.25
C LYS A 326 -12.91 0.22 18.97
N THR A 327 -13.47 0.89 19.96
CA THR A 327 -14.56 0.35 20.81
C THR A 327 -15.79 1.25 20.93
N GLY A 328 -15.78 2.43 20.33
CA GLY A 328 -16.87 3.40 20.44
C GLY A 328 -16.52 4.70 19.73
N TYR A 329 -17.45 5.64 19.69
CA TYR A 329 -17.21 6.97 19.14
C TYR A 329 -17.64 8.07 20.10
N SER A 330 -16.85 9.14 20.16
CA SER A 330 -17.21 10.39 20.83
C SER A 330 -16.65 11.59 20.08
N ALA A 331 -17.46 12.63 19.89
CA ALA A 331 -17.00 13.89 19.31
C ALA A 331 -15.88 14.56 20.14
N GLN A 332 -15.76 14.20 21.42
CA GLN A 332 -14.67 14.64 22.30
C GLN A 332 -13.29 14.22 21.78
N TYR A 333 -13.19 13.17 20.95
CA TYR A 333 -11.91 12.76 20.37
C TYR A 333 -11.24 13.87 19.54
N PHE A 334 -12.01 14.76 18.92
CA PHE A 334 -11.44 15.93 18.23
C PHE A 334 -10.78 16.91 19.21
N VAL A 335 -11.40 17.11 20.37
CA VAL A 335 -10.85 17.96 21.43
C VAL A 335 -9.60 17.32 22.02
N ASP A 336 -9.62 16.02 22.31
CA ASP A 336 -8.45 15.29 22.82
C ASP A 336 -7.26 15.37 21.85
N LEU A 337 -7.53 15.38 20.54
CA LEU A 337 -6.50 15.30 19.52
C LEU A 337 -6.00 16.66 19.01
N LEU A 338 -6.86 17.68 18.97
CA LEU A 338 -6.58 18.99 18.38
C LEU A 338 -6.91 20.18 19.30
N GLY A 339 -7.43 19.94 20.51
CA GLY A 339 -7.76 20.98 21.48
C GLY A 339 -9.00 21.80 21.15
N LYS A 340 -9.78 21.42 20.13
CA LYS A 340 -10.98 22.13 19.66
C LYS A 340 -12.12 21.16 19.37
N THR A 341 -13.35 21.63 19.51
CA THR A 341 -14.52 20.83 19.09
C THR A 341 -14.53 20.66 17.58
N VAL A 342 -15.19 19.61 17.09
CA VAL A 342 -15.30 19.38 15.64
C VAL A 342 -15.98 20.56 14.92
N ASP A 343 -16.96 21.22 15.55
CA ASP A 343 -17.63 22.39 14.99
C ASP A 343 -16.70 23.62 14.89
N GLN A 344 -15.82 23.82 15.88
CA GLN A 344 -14.81 24.88 15.83
C GLN A 344 -13.81 24.61 14.70
N LEU A 345 -13.34 23.36 14.58
CA LEU A 345 -12.43 22.95 13.50
C LEU A 345 -13.07 23.11 12.12
N TRP A 346 -14.35 22.75 11.99
CA TRP A 346 -15.11 22.93 10.74
C TRP A 346 -15.24 24.41 10.38
N LYS A 347 -15.56 25.26 11.36
CA LYS A 347 -15.61 26.72 11.15
C LYS A 347 -14.26 27.27 10.69
N ASP A 348 -13.17 26.84 11.30
CA ASP A 348 -11.81 27.25 10.91
C ASP A 348 -11.46 26.77 9.49
N TYR A 349 -11.83 25.54 9.15
CA TYR A 349 -11.68 25.00 7.80
C TYR A 349 -12.44 25.82 6.75
N LYS A 350 -13.72 26.14 7.03
CA LYS A 350 -14.55 26.99 6.15
C LYS A 350 -13.99 28.40 6.03
N ALA A 351 -13.46 28.98 7.11
CA ALA A 351 -12.82 30.29 7.06
C ALA A 351 -11.54 30.28 6.22
N LYS A 352 -10.79 29.16 6.23
CA LYS A 352 -9.54 29.01 5.48
C LYS A 352 -9.76 28.76 3.98
N TYR A 353 -10.78 28.00 3.61
CA TYR A 353 -10.95 27.51 2.23
C TYR A 353 -12.28 27.84 1.57
N GLY A 354 -13.29 28.31 2.31
CA GLY A 354 -14.64 28.56 1.81
C GLY A 354 -14.81 29.86 1.02
N GLN A 355 -13.75 30.32 0.33
CA GLN A 355 -13.78 31.49 -0.54
C GLN A 355 -14.10 31.10 -1.97
#